data_AF-A0A349PLR9-F1
#
_entry.id   AF-A0A349PLR9-F1
#
_cell.length_a   1.000
_cell.length_b   1.000
_cell.length_c   1.000
_cell.angle_alpha   90.00
_cell.angle_beta   90.00
_cell.angle_gamma   90.00
#
_symmetry.space_group_name_H-M   'P 1'
#
loop_
_entity.id
_entity.type
_entity.pdbx_description
1 polymer ?
#
loop_
_entity_poly.entity_id
_entity_poly.type
_entity_poly.pdbx_seq_one_letter_code
_entity_poly.pdbx_strand_id
1 'polypeptide(L)' 'MEEISQKKITRDDFMFFFRNDECLNELSVDDRVEVFSTILLGSSDFKKELFDEIFSDYCVSHLEVIEISDGER' A
#
# COMPACT_ATOMS: atom_id res chain seq x y z
N MET A 1 2.54 -11.54 -31.95
CA MET A 1 2.17 -11.12 -30.59
C MET A 1 2.62 -12.23 -29.68
N GLU A 2 3.53 -11.94 -28.78
CA GLU A 2 3.97 -12.90 -27.77
C GLU A 2 2.83 -12.99 -26.73
N GLU A 3 2.27 -14.18 -26.54
CA GLU A 3 1.32 -14.41 -25.45
C GLU A 3 2.08 -14.16 -24.13
N ILE A 4 1.72 -13.10 -23.42
CA ILE A 4 2.20 -12.90 -22.05
C ILE A 4 1.52 -13.99 -21.22
N SER A 5 2.23 -15.09 -20.98
CA SER A 5 1.82 -16.12 -20.04
C SER A 5 1.76 -15.49 -18.66
N GLN A 6 0.55 -15.18 -18.19
CA GLN A 6 0.34 -14.74 -16.81
C GLN A 6 0.67 -15.90 -15.89
N LYS A 7 1.94 -15.99 -15.48
CA LYS A 7 2.35 -16.90 -14.42
C LYS A 7 1.54 -16.53 -13.19
N LYS A 8 0.79 -17.49 -12.64
CA LYS A 8 0.07 -17.28 -11.38
C LYS A 8 1.09 -16.99 -10.29
N ILE A 9 1.12 -15.74 -9.83
CA ILE A 9 1.86 -15.35 -8.63
C ILE A 9 1.15 -15.99 -7.45
N THR A 10 1.87 -16.80 -6.68
CA THR A 10 1.35 -17.32 -5.41
C THR A 10 1.43 -16.24 -4.34
N ARG A 11 0.69 -16.42 -3.25
CA ARG A 11 0.82 -15.55 -2.07
C ARG A 11 2.27 -15.49 -1.59
N ASP A 12 2.99 -16.61 -1.61
CA ASP A 12 4.35 -16.69 -1.11
C ASP A 12 5.32 -15.94 -2.03
N ASP A 13 5.15 -16.05 -3.35
CA ASP A 13 5.93 -15.28 -4.32
C ASP A 13 5.74 -13.77 -4.12
N PHE A 14 4.48 -13.34 -3.95
CA PHE A 14 4.14 -11.94 -3.70
C PHE A 14 4.75 -11.45 -2.38
N MET A 15 4.51 -12.17 -1.28
CA MET A 15 4.99 -11.78 0.04
C MET A 15 6.51 -11.84 0.14
N PHE A 16 7.19 -12.74 -0.59
CA PHE A 16 8.64 -12.77 -0.66
C PHE A 16 9.20 -11.51 -1.31
N PHE A 17 8.60 -11.09 -2.44
CA PHE A 17 9.05 -9.90 -3.17
C PHE A 17 8.94 -8.62 -2.31
N PHE A 18 7.79 -8.40 -1.66
CA PHE A 18 7.55 -7.18 -0.87
C PHE A 18 8.14 -7.20 0.55
N ARG A 19 8.71 -8.33 0.99
CA ARG A 19 9.44 -8.42 2.28
C ARG A 19 10.94 -8.39 2.11
N ASN A 20 11.45 -8.43 0.88
CA ASN A 20 12.86 -8.35 0.59
C ASN A 20 13.23 -6.91 0.23
N ASP A 21 14.00 -6.26 1.10
CA ASP A 21 14.45 -4.88 0.90
C ASP A 21 15.27 -4.71 -0.39
N GLU A 22 16.00 -5.74 -0.84
CA GLU A 22 16.73 -5.70 -2.11
C GLU A 22 15.76 -5.60 -3.30
N CYS A 23 14.70 -6.40 -3.31
CA CYS A 23 13.67 -6.35 -4.35
C CYS A 23 12.88 -5.04 -4.31
N LEU A 24 12.54 -4.55 -3.11
CA LEU A 24 11.89 -3.24 -2.94
C LEU A 24 12.77 -2.10 -3.47
N ASN A 25 14.09 -2.20 -3.31
CA ASN A 25 15.04 -1.19 -3.77
C ASN A 25 15.19 -1.12 -5.29
N GLU A 26 14.75 -2.13 -6.03
CA GLU A 26 14.66 -2.08 -7.50
C GLU A 26 13.48 -1.22 -8.00
N LEU A 27 12.48 -0.97 -7.14
CA LEU A 27 11.33 -0.14 -7.48
C LEU A 27 11.61 1.34 -7.27
N SER A 28 11.21 2.17 -8.24
CA SER A 28 11.18 3.62 -8.07
C SER A 28 10.12 4.03 -7.04
N VAL A 29 10.17 5.29 -6.60
CA VAL A 29 9.16 5.83 -5.68
C VAL A 29 7.76 5.72 -6.30
N ASP A 30 7.63 6.03 -7.59
CA ASP A 30 6.34 5.99 -8.29
C ASP A 30 5.79 4.57 -8.40
N ASP A 31 6.65 3.58 -8.70
CA ASP A 31 6.25 2.16 -8.76
C ASP A 31 5.71 1.68 -7.41
N ARG A 32 6.36 2.08 -6.30
CA ARG A 32 5.92 1.73 -4.94
C ARG A 32 4.55 2.34 -4.62
N VAL A 33 4.32 3.58 -5.04
CA VAL A 33 3.02 4.26 -4.86
C VAL A 33 1.92 3.55 -5.66
N GLU A 34 2.19 3.18 -6.92
CA GLU A 34 1.23 2.46 -7.76
C GLU A 34 0.86 1.09 -7.15
N VAL A 35 1.85 0.32 -6.71
CA VAL A 35 1.63 -0.96 -6.06
C VAL A 35 0.80 -0.81 -4.79
N PHE A 36 1.15 0.13 -3.91
CA PHE A 36 0.39 0.35 -2.68
C PHE A 36 -1.07 0.74 -2.97
N SER A 37 -1.28 1.57 -3.99
CA SER A 37 -2.61 2.04 -4.40
C SER A 37 -3.49 0.94 -5.00
N THR A 38 -2.89 -0.14 -5.52
CA THR A 38 -3.59 -1.25 -6.18
C THR A 38 -3.83 -2.46 -5.27
N ILE A 39 -3.10 -2.58 -4.16
CA ILE A 39 -3.25 -3.70 -3.20
C ILE A 39 -4.51 -3.55 -2.33
N LEU A 40 -4.90 -2.32 -1.99
CA LEU A 40 -6.04 -2.06 -1.12
C LEU A 40 -7.35 -2.41 -1.84
N LEU A 41 -8.26 -3.11 -1.14
CA LEU A 41 -9.51 -3.64 -1.68
C LEU A 41 -10.56 -2.55 -1.91
N GLY A 42 -10.31 -1.32 -1.46
CA GLY A 42 -11.11 -0.15 -1.78
C GLY A 42 -11.13 0.88 -0.64
N SER A 43 -12.07 1.82 -0.72
CA SER A 43 -12.18 2.93 0.23
C SER A 43 -12.36 2.47 1.69
N SER A 44 -12.93 1.29 1.92
CA SER A 44 -13.19 0.72 3.25
C SER A 44 -11.93 0.34 4.03
N ASP A 45 -10.79 0.16 3.36
CA ASP A 45 -9.52 -0.12 4.02
C ASP A 45 -8.88 1.14 4.59
N PHE A 46 -9.24 2.32 4.06
CA PHE A 46 -8.72 3.60 4.53
C PHE A 46 -9.48 4.05 5.78
N LYS A 47 -8.99 3.61 6.93
CA LYS A 47 -9.48 4.00 8.25
C LYS A 47 -8.48 4.91 8.93
N LYS A 48 -8.96 5.75 9.85
CA LYS A 48 -8.11 6.63 10.65
C LYS A 48 -6.99 5.85 11.33
N GLU A 49 -7.30 4.67 11.88
CA GLU A 49 -6.33 3.82 12.57
C GLU A 49 -5.19 3.37 11.66
N LEU A 50 -5.49 3.00 10.40
CA LEU A 50 -4.47 2.58 9.44
C LEU A 50 -3.45 3.71 9.19
N PHE A 51 -3.94 4.94 9.01
CA PHE A 51 -3.07 6.08 8.75
C PHE A 51 -2.29 6.50 10.00
N ASP A 52 -2.90 6.46 11.18
CA ASP A 52 -2.22 6.74 12.44
C ASP A 52 -1.08 5.74 12.70
N GLU A 53 -1.31 4.45 12.43
CA GLU A 53 -0.28 3.39 12.50
C GLU A 53 0.87 3.67 11.52
N ILE A 54 0.55 3.99 10.26
CA ILE A 54 1.56 4.36 9.25
C ILE A 54 2.35 5.59 9.71
N PHE A 55 1.71 6.63 10.23
CA PHE A 55 2.43 7.82 10.68
C PHE A 55 3.37 7.49 11.84
N SER A 56 2.94 6.64 12.78
CA SER A 56 3.79 6.15 13.87
C SER A 56 5.00 5.36 13.36
N ASP A 57 4.79 4.41 12.46
CA ASP A 57 5.85 3.56 11.90
C ASP A 57 6.92 4.37 11.15
N TYR A 58 6.51 5.45 10.47
CA TYR A 58 7.40 6.35 9.76
C TYR A 58 7.86 7.56 10.59
N CYS A 59 7.57 7.59 11.89
CA CYS A 59 7.92 8.68 12.81
C CYS A 59 7.44 10.07 12.32
N VAL A 60 6.29 10.12 11.64
CA VAL A 60 5.66 11.33 11.14
C VAL A 60 4.80 11.93 12.25
N SER A 61 5.38 12.86 13.01
CA SER A 61 4.70 13.50 14.14
C SER A 61 4.08 14.87 13.85
N HIS A 62 4.22 15.37 12.62
CA HIS A 62 3.79 16.72 12.22
C HIS A 62 2.51 16.73 11.38
N LEU A 63 1.91 15.57 11.13
CA LEU A 63 0.65 15.40 10.42
C LEU A 63 -0.36 14.69 11.32
N GLU A 64 -1.64 14.98 11.14
CA GLU A 64 -2.76 14.38 11.88
C GLU A 64 -3.87 13.99 10.91
N VAL A 65 -4.50 12.84 11.16
CA VAL A 65 -5.63 12.32 10.37
C VAL A 65 -6.93 12.73 11.03
N ILE A 66 -7.79 13.45 10.31
CA ILE A 66 -9.10 13.88 10.81
C ILE A 66 -10.17 13.05 10.11
N GLU A 67 -10.92 12.26 10.89
CA GLU A 67 -12.10 11.57 10.41
C GLU A 67 -13.29 12.54 10.40
N ILE A 68 -13.91 12.71 9.24
CA ILE A 68 -15.12 13.53 9.08
C ILE A 68 -16.29 12.56 9.12
N SER A 69 -17.02 12.54 10.24
CA SER A 69 -18.32 11.87 10.28
C SER A 69 -19.33 12.70 9.47
N ASP A 70 -20.10 12.05 8.60
CA ASP A 70 -21.19 12.66 7.79
C ASP A 70 -22.39 13.06 8.69
N GLY A 71 -22.14 13.80 9.77
CA GLY A 71 -23.14 14.44 10.60
C GLY A 71 -23.44 15.83 10.09
N GLU A 72 -24.61 16.00 9.46
CA GLU A 72 -25.20 17.24 8.96
C GLU A 72 -24.74 17.70 7.55
N ARG A 73 -25.26 17.03 6.52
CA ARG A 73 -25.63 17.70 5.27
C ARG A 73 -27.13 17.96 5.23
#